data_AF-A0A3D1H2H1-F1
#
_entry.id   AF-A0A3D1H2H1-F1
#
_cell.length_a   1.000
_cell.length_b   1.000
_cell.length_c   1.000
_cell.angle_alpha   90.00
_cell.angle_beta   90.00
_cell.angle_gamma   90.00
#
_symmetry.space_group_name_H-M   'P 1'
#
loop_
_entity.id
_entity.type
_entity.pdbx_description
1 polymer ?
#
loop_
_entity_poly.entity_id
_entity_poly.type
_entity_poly.pdbx_seq_one_letter_code
_entity_poly.pdbx_strand_id
1 'polypeptide(L)'
;MSTGKLALGLLAGLAAGAALGILFAPNKGSKTRKKIAKKGEDLTTSLKQEFDEMANRLTDKYEQVIEDTDKLITNTKAKFDETVNDV
;
A
#
# COMPACT_ATOMS: atom_id res chain seq x y z
N MET A 1 10.21 -4.39 20.52
CA MET A 1 8.88 -3.80 20.81
C MET A 1 7.83 -4.62 20.09
N SER A 2 6.71 -4.96 20.74
CA SER A 2 5.68 -5.82 20.12
C SER A 2 4.80 -5.00 19.18
N THR A 3 4.97 -5.21 17.86
CA THR A 3 4.18 -4.57 16.79
C THR A 3 2.68 -4.75 16.97
N GLY A 4 2.24 -5.87 17.56
CA GLY A 4 0.82 -6.12 17.84
C GLY A 4 0.20 -5.13 18.83
N LYS A 5 0.97 -4.68 19.84
CA LYS A 5 0.50 -3.65 20.78
C LYS A 5 0.37 -2.28 20.12
N LEU A 6 1.28 -1.96 19.21
CA LEU A 6 1.22 -0.73 18.40
C LEU A 6 0.00 -0.73 17.47
N ALA A 7 -0.24 -1.84 16.76
CA ALA A 7 -1.41 -1.98 15.89
C ALA A 7 -2.72 -1.86 16.68
N LEU A 8 -2.82 -2.50 17.85
CA LEU A 8 -3.98 -2.38 18.73
C LEU A 8 -4.20 -0.94 19.21
N GLY A 9 -3.13 -0.25 19.62
CA GLY A 9 -3.20 1.14 20.06
C GLY A 9 -3.67 2.09 18.95
N LEU A 10 -3.17 1.90 17.73
CA LEU A 10 -3.60 2.68 16.56
C LEU A 10 -5.08 2.45 16.22
N LEU A 11 -5.53 1.19 16.22
CA LEU A 11 -6.94 0.86 15.96
C LEU A 11 -7.85 1.44 17.05
N ALA A 12 -7.47 1.31 18.32
CA ALA A 12 -8.21 1.87 19.44
C ALA A 12 -8.28 3.40 19.36
N GLY A 13 -7.18 4.07 19.00
CA GLY A 13 -7.13 5.52 18.81
C GLY A 13 -8.03 5.99 17.66
N LEU A 14 -7.99 5.31 16.51
CA LEU A 14 -8.86 5.59 15.38
C LEU A 14 -10.35 5.40 15.73
N ALA A 15 -10.70 4.31 16.40
CA ALA A 15 -12.07 4.04 16.81
C ALA A 15 -12.57 5.09 17.80
N ALA A 16 -11.79 5.43 18.82
CA ALA A 16 -12.12 6.46 19.78
C ALA A 16 -12.27 7.84 19.11
N GLY A 17 -11.34 8.21 18.23
CA GLY A 17 -11.39 9.48 17.49
C GLY A 17 -12.60 9.57 16.56
N ALA A 18 -12.93 8.50 15.83
CA ALA A 18 -14.11 8.44 14.97
C ALA A 18 -15.40 8.53 15.79
N ALA A 19 -15.48 7.83 16.93
CA ALA A 19 -16.65 7.89 17.82
C ALA A 19 -16.87 9.31 18.35
N LEU A 20 -15.82 9.96 18.85
CA LEU A 20 -15.88 11.35 19.31
C LEU A 20 -16.22 12.30 18.17
N GLY A 21 -15.61 12.14 16.99
CA GLY A 21 -15.89 12.96 15.82
C GLY A 21 -17.34 12.85 15.34
N ILE A 22 -17.93 11.64 15.38
CA ILE A 22 -19.34 11.43 15.06
C ILE A 22 -20.26 12.05 16.12
N LEU A 23 -19.90 11.94 17.41
CA LEU A 23 -20.70 12.48 18.52
C LEU A 23 -20.73 14.02 18.54
N PHE A 24 -19.59 14.66 18.30
CA PHE A 24 -19.48 16.11 18.25
C PHE A 24 -19.89 16.73 16.90
N ALA A 25 -20.11 15.92 15.86
CA ALA A 25 -20.49 16.44 14.55
C ALA A 25 -21.82 17.21 14.64
N PRO A 26 -21.89 18.49 14.18
CA PRO A 26 -23.10 19.32 14.26
C PRO A 26 -24.18 18.95 13.22
N ASN A 27 -24.16 17.70 12.72
CA ASN A 27 -25.09 17.20 11.72
C ASN A 27 -26.16 16.32 12.35
N LYS A 28 -27.40 16.42 11.86
CA LYS A 28 -28.48 15.49 12.25
C LYS A 28 -28.03 14.05 11.96
N GLY A 29 -28.29 13.12 12.88
CA GLY A 29 -27.88 11.71 12.74
C GLY A 29 -28.38 11.04 11.46
N SER A 30 -29.55 11.44 10.95
CA SER A 30 -30.06 10.98 9.64
C SER A 30 -29.14 11.36 8.48
N LYS A 31 -28.60 12.59 8.49
CA LYS A 31 -27.62 13.05 7.49
C LYS A 31 -26.28 12.34 7.65
N THR A 32 -25.82 12.13 8.89
CA THR A 32 -24.57 11.42 9.18
C THR A 32 -24.61 9.98 8.68
N ARG A 33 -25.67 9.22 8.99
CA ARG A 33 -25.84 7.84 8.49
C ARG A 33 -25.89 7.78 6.96
N LYS A 34 -26.65 8.68 6.33
CA LYS A 34 -26.72 8.76 4.86
C LYS A 34 -25.35 9.06 4.24
N LYS A 35 -24.57 9.95 4.88
CA LYS A 35 -23.22 10.31 4.42
C LYS A 35 -22.23 9.15 4.60
N ILE A 36 -22.33 8.39 5.69
CA ILE A 36 -21.53 7.17 5.91
C ILE A 36 -21.83 6.13 4.83
N ALA A 37 -23.11 5.85 4.55
CA ALA A 37 -23.49 4.88 3.52
C ALA A 37 -22.97 5.28 2.14
N LYS A 38 -23.19 6.53 1.72
CA LYS A 38 -22.70 7.02 0.42
C LYS A 38 -21.17 6.99 0.34
N LYS A 39 -20.49 7.48 1.39
CA LYS A 39 -19.02 7.49 1.41
C LYS A 39 -18.42 6.09 1.49
N GLY A 40 -19.09 5.13 2.13
CA GLY A 40 -18.60 3.74 2.19
C GLY A 40 -18.57 3.09 0.82
N GLU A 41 -19.61 3.32 0.01
CA GLU A 41 -19.67 2.84 -1.37
C GLU A 41 -18.61 3.52 -2.26
N ASP A 42 -18.53 4.86 -2.20
CA ASP A 42 -17.54 5.64 -2.96
C ASP A 42 -16.10 5.22 -2.58
N LEU A 43 -15.82 5.07 -1.28
CA LEU A 43 -14.49 4.72 -0.76
C LEU A 43 -14.10 3.30 -1.18
N THR A 44 -15.02 2.34 -1.19
CA THR A 44 -14.72 0.96 -1.61
C THR A 44 -14.31 0.92 -3.08
N THR A 45 -15.02 1.66 -3.94
CA THR A 45 -14.71 1.74 -5.37
C THR A 45 -13.38 2.44 -5.62
N SER A 46 -13.16 3.60 -5.00
CA SER A 46 -11.90 4.34 -5.14
C SER A 46 -10.69 3.60 -4.56
N LEU A 47 -10.85 2.95 -3.40
CA LEU A 47 -9.76 2.16 -2.79
C LEU A 47 -9.38 0.97 -3.66
N LYS A 48 -10.35 0.26 -4.24
CA LYS A 48 -10.04 -0.85 -5.14
C LYS A 48 -9.24 -0.37 -6.35
N GLN A 49 -9.69 0.71 -6.97
CA GLN A 49 -8.99 1.26 -8.13
C GLN A 49 -7.57 1.72 -7.78
N GLU A 50 -7.40 2.49 -6.70
CA GLU A 50 -6.06 2.95 -6.29
C GLU A 50 -5.17 1.80 -5.82
N PHE A 51 -5.74 0.78 -5.18
CA PHE A 51 -5.00 -0.41 -4.79
C PHE A 51 -4.54 -1.22 -6.01
N ASP A 52 -5.41 -1.43 -7.00
CA ASP A 52 -5.06 -2.12 -8.24
C ASP A 52 -4.01 -1.34 -9.02
N GLU A 53 -4.14 -0.01 -9.12
CA GLU A 53 -3.12 0.85 -9.74
C GLU A 53 -1.79 0.80 -8.99
N MET A 54 -1.82 0.80 -7.65
CA MET A 54 -0.62 0.68 -6.83
C MET A 54 0.04 -0.70 -6.97
N ALA A 55 -0.76 -1.77 -6.96
CA ALA A 55 -0.29 -3.14 -7.12
C ALA A 55 0.36 -3.31 -8.50
N ASN A 56 -0.29 -2.83 -9.56
CA ASN A 56 0.28 -2.86 -10.92
C ASN A 56 1.60 -2.08 -10.98
N ARG A 57 1.66 -0.86 -10.43
CA ARG A 57 2.91 -0.08 -10.38
C ARG A 57 4.03 -0.76 -9.58
N LEU A 58 3.68 -1.48 -8.52
CA LEU A 58 4.64 -2.24 -7.73
C LEU A 58 5.16 -3.44 -8.52
N THR A 59 4.27 -4.18 -9.19
CA THR A 59 4.62 -5.31 -10.06
C THR A 59 5.52 -4.85 -11.22
N ASP A 60 5.14 -3.78 -11.93
CA ASP A 60 5.93 -3.25 -13.04
C ASP A 60 7.34 -2.82 -12.60
N LYS A 61 7.44 -2.17 -11.43
CA LYS A 61 8.74 -1.80 -10.86
C LYS A 61 9.54 -3.03 -10.42
N TYR A 62 8.87 -4.05 -9.89
CA TYR A 62 9.52 -5.27 -9.45
C TYR A 62 10.07 -6.05 -10.66
N GLU A 63 9.30 -6.18 -11.74
CA GLU A 63 9.74 -6.81 -12.99
C GLU A 63 10.92 -6.07 -13.62
N GLN A 64 10.87 -4.73 -13.68
CA GLN A 64 12.00 -3.93 -14.18
C GLN A 64 13.28 -4.16 -13.36
N VAL A 65 13.17 -4.20 -12.03
CA VAL A 65 14.32 -4.46 -11.15
C VAL A 65 14.88 -5.87 -11.34
N ILE A 66 14.03 -6.87 -11.52
CA ILE A 66 14.44 -8.26 -11.80
C ILE A 66 15.16 -8.31 -13.16
N GLU A 67 14.59 -7.72 -14.21
CA GLU A 67 15.14 -7.75 -15.56
C GLU A 67 16.49 -7.01 -15.65
N ASP A 68 16.60 -5.85 -14.99
CA ASP A 68 17.86 -5.10 -14.89
C ASP A 68 18.92 -5.90 -14.13
N THR A 69 18.52 -6.62 -13.07
CA THR A 69 19.40 -7.51 -12.30
C THR A 69 19.89 -8.69 -13.15
N ASP A 70 19.02 -9.33 -13.93
CA ASP A 70 19.38 -10.44 -14.81
C ASP A 70 20.34 -9.99 -15.93
N LYS A 71 20.10 -8.81 -16.54
CA LYS A 71 21.03 -8.21 -17.51
C LYS A 71 22.38 -7.89 -16.86
N LEU A 72 22.38 -7.35 -15.64
CA LEU A 72 23.60 -7.10 -14.88
C LEU A 72 24.36 -8.39 -14.56
N ILE A 73 23.68 -9.44 -14.09
CA ILE A 73 24.31 -10.74 -13.80
C ILE A 73 24.87 -11.39 -15.06
N THR A 74 24.14 -11.31 -16.17
CA THR A 74 24.57 -11.91 -17.45
C THR A 74 25.78 -11.17 -18.02
N ASN A 75 25.75 -9.84 -18.05
CA ASN A 75 26.89 -9.02 -18.49
C ASN A 75 28.08 -9.15 -17.54
N THR A 76 27.83 -9.28 -16.23
CA THR A 76 28.88 -9.52 -15.25
C THR A 76 29.52 -10.89 -15.46
N LYS A 77 28.72 -11.94 -15.65
CA LYS A 77 29.23 -13.29 -15.97
C LYS A 77 30.03 -13.31 -17.26
N ALA A 78 29.52 -12.70 -18.33
CA ALA A 78 30.24 -12.63 -19.61
C ALA A 78 31.60 -11.93 -19.46
N LYS A 79 31.66 -10.82 -18.72
CA LYS A 79 32.92 -10.13 -18.42
C LYS A 79 33.83 -10.92 -17.48
N PHE A 80 33.26 -11.66 -16.53
CA PHE A 80 34.02 -12.48 -15.59
C PHE A 80 34.64 -13.68 -16.30
N ASP A 81 33.88 -14.38 -17.14
CA ASP A 81 34.39 -15.50 -17.94
C ASP A 81 35.45 -15.03 -18.95
N GLU A 82 35.27 -13.88 -19.60
CA GLU A 82 36.29 -13.31 -20.50
C GLU A 82 37.59 -12.94 -19.75
N THR A 83 37.49 -12.41 -18.52
CA THR A 83 38.67 -12.05 -17.71
C THR A 83 39.32 -13.26 -17.04
N VAL A 84 38.56 -14.31 -16.69
CA VAL A 84 39.09 -15.53 -16.06
C VAL A 84 39.73 -16.47 -17.09
N ASN A 85 39.29 -16.44 -18.35
CA ASN A 85 39.86 -17.29 -19.40
C ASN A 85 41.09 -16.67 -20.10
N ASP A 86 41.38 -15.39 -19.86
CA ASP A 86 42.53 -14.65 -20.39
C ASP A 86 43.69 -14.50 -19.36
N VAL A 87 43.55 -15.11 -18.17
CA VAL A 87 44.58 -15.23 -17.10
C VAL A 87 44.98 -16.69 -16.92
#